data_AF-A0AAE0Y1J3-F1
#
_entry.id   AF-A0AAE0Y1J3-F1
#
_cell.length_a   1.000
_cell.length_b   1.000
_cell.length_c   1.000
_cell.angle_alpha   90.00
_cell.angle_beta   90.00
_cell.angle_gamma   90.00
#
_symmetry.space_group_name_H-M   'P 1'
#
loop_
_entity.id
_entity.type
_entity.pdbx_description
1 polymer ?
#
loop_
_entity_poly.entity_id
_entity_poly.type
_entity_poly.pdbx_seq_one_letter_code
_entity_poly.pdbx_strand_id
1 'polypeptide(L)'
;MISVVSVVHISPQLPHKVSSEFMFAIKGYNKDGDMKNAMDWLQEQYECCGFDSFKDYEIENDDFKCDGNKSHICGVPESCCIHKPGVSVPDTCGHNVIGKPNMFDLINDEGCTDSLLRWLMEHLDLVGAIALGFAIPQIFGMLLAYYFLRKVKEYRVWFRVDSFRT
;
A
#
# COMPACT_ATOMS: atom_id res chain seq x y z
N MET A 1 -10.74 0.72 20.14
CA MET A 1 -10.04 1.89 20.72
C MET A 1 -8.52 1.84 20.58
N ILE A 2 -7.91 0.65 20.45
CA ILE A 2 -6.44 0.53 20.28
C ILE A 2 -5.97 1.22 18.97
N SER A 3 -6.78 1.23 17.91
CA SER A 3 -6.37 1.78 16.61
C SER A 3 -6.15 3.30 16.58
N VAL A 4 -6.94 4.11 17.32
CA VAL A 4 -6.87 5.58 17.19
C VAL A 4 -5.65 6.17 17.89
N VAL A 5 -5.29 5.61 19.06
CA VAL A 5 -4.10 6.04 19.82
C VAL A 5 -2.83 5.67 19.06
N SER A 6 -2.80 4.51 18.41
CA SER A 6 -1.68 4.10 17.56
C SER A 6 -1.47 5.06 16.38
N VAL A 7 -2.53 5.47 15.69
CA VAL A 7 -2.43 6.40 14.55
C VAL A 7 -1.83 7.75 14.96
N VAL A 8 -2.24 8.31 16.11
CA VAL A 8 -1.71 9.60 16.60
C VAL A 8 -0.24 9.52 17.01
N HIS A 9 0.18 8.41 17.64
CA HIS A 9 1.60 8.21 18.02
C HIS A 9 2.51 7.86 16.83
N ILE A 10 1.94 7.33 15.74
CA ILE A 10 2.64 6.94 14.52
C ILE A 10 2.96 8.15 13.62
N SER A 11 2.15 9.21 13.68
CA SER A 11 2.25 10.37 12.78
C SER A 11 3.66 10.99 12.60
N PRO A 12 4.50 11.18 13.64
CA PRO A 12 5.84 11.75 13.45
C PRO A 12 6.87 10.76 12.87
N GLN A 13 6.65 9.45 12.98
CA GLN A 13 7.56 8.40 12.50
C GLN A 13 7.13 7.80 11.15
N LEU A 14 5.93 8.16 10.69
CA LEU A 14 5.31 7.63 9.48
C LEU A 14 6.21 7.76 8.23
N PRO A 15 6.81 8.92 7.89
CA PRO A 15 7.54 9.05 6.63
C PRO A 15 8.79 8.17 6.55
N HIS A 16 9.57 8.09 7.65
CA HIS A 16 10.80 7.30 7.68
C HIS A 16 10.53 5.79 7.82
N LYS A 17 9.45 5.40 8.49
CA LYS A 17 9.10 3.98 8.60
C LYS A 17 8.50 3.46 7.30
N VAL A 18 7.67 4.28 6.64
CA VAL A 18 7.12 3.98 5.32
C VAL A 18 8.26 3.81 4.32
N SER A 19 9.18 4.77 4.20
CA SER A 19 10.30 4.64 3.23
C SER A 19 11.11 3.36 3.41
N SER A 20 11.47 2.97 4.64
CA SER A 20 12.22 1.74 4.90
C SER A 20 11.48 0.45 4.48
N GLU A 21 10.17 0.37 4.69
CA GLU A 21 9.36 -0.80 4.31
C GLU A 21 9.18 -0.85 2.78
N PHE A 22 9.01 0.30 2.13
CA PHE A 22 8.91 0.38 0.68
C PHE A 22 10.24 0.06 -0.02
N MET A 23 11.37 0.47 0.54
CA MET A 23 12.70 0.08 0.03
C MET A 23 12.90 -1.45 0.12
N PHE A 24 12.34 -2.10 1.15
CA PHE A 24 12.32 -3.56 1.22
C PHE A 24 11.50 -4.18 0.08
N ALA A 25 10.36 -3.59 -0.28
CA ALA A 25 9.55 -4.03 -1.41
C ALA A 25 10.32 -3.96 -2.74
N ILE A 26 11.01 -2.85 -3.01
CA ILE A 26 11.82 -2.69 -4.24
C ILE A 26 12.99 -3.69 -4.26
N LYS A 27 13.69 -3.87 -3.14
CA LYS A 27 14.78 -4.84 -3.00
C LYS A 27 14.33 -6.30 -3.15
N GLY A 28 13.10 -6.59 -2.70
CA GLY A 28 12.45 -7.90 -2.75
C GLY A 28 11.72 -8.17 -4.06
N TYR A 29 11.61 -7.18 -4.96
CA TYR A 29 10.76 -7.22 -6.13
C TYR A 29 10.93 -8.49 -6.99
N ASN A 30 12.16 -8.87 -7.35
CA ASN A 30 12.40 -10.09 -8.15
C ASN A 30 12.53 -11.36 -7.32
N LYS A 31 12.50 -11.25 -5.98
CA LYS A 31 12.71 -12.37 -5.07
C LYS A 31 11.40 -12.99 -4.59
N ASP A 32 10.32 -12.21 -4.59
CA ASP A 32 9.01 -12.61 -4.13
C ASP A 32 7.96 -12.27 -5.18
N GLY A 33 7.24 -13.30 -5.66
CA GLY A 33 6.20 -13.12 -6.67
C GLY A 33 5.00 -12.30 -6.18
N ASP A 34 4.66 -12.37 -4.90
CA ASP A 34 3.56 -11.59 -4.33
C ASP A 34 3.95 -10.10 -4.27
N MET A 35 5.21 -9.82 -3.89
CA MET A 35 5.74 -8.46 -3.90
C MET A 35 5.80 -7.89 -5.31
N LYS A 36 6.26 -8.69 -6.28
CA LYS A 36 6.25 -8.34 -7.70
C LYS A 36 4.85 -7.97 -8.16
N ASN A 37 3.87 -8.85 -7.96
CA ASN A 37 2.50 -8.65 -8.44
C ASN A 37 1.85 -7.41 -7.78
N ALA A 38 2.07 -7.20 -6.49
CA ALA A 38 1.54 -6.04 -5.78
C ALA A 38 2.15 -4.73 -6.29
N MET A 39 3.46 -4.72 -6.54
CA MET A 39 4.15 -3.55 -7.08
C MET A 39 3.75 -3.29 -8.54
N ASP A 40 3.67 -4.33 -9.38
CA ASP A 40 3.26 -4.22 -10.77
C ASP A 40 1.85 -3.63 -10.88
N TRP A 41 0.91 -4.18 -10.10
CA TRP A 41 -0.45 -3.67 -10.03
C TRP A 41 -0.49 -2.20 -9.61
N LEU A 42 0.30 -1.82 -8.60
CA LEU A 42 0.32 -0.44 -8.11
C LEU A 42 0.86 0.53 -9.18
N GLN A 43 1.93 0.16 -9.87
CA GLN A 43 2.55 0.97 -10.91
C GLN A 43 1.66 1.14 -12.14
N GLU A 44 0.97 0.06 -12.54
CA GLU A 44 -0.01 0.10 -13.64
C GLU A 44 -1.26 0.90 -13.26
N GLN A 45 -1.78 0.71 -12.04
CA GLN A 45 -3.03 1.32 -11.59
C GLN A 45 -2.90 2.84 -11.37
N TYR A 46 -1.74 3.29 -10.88
CA TYR A 46 -1.49 4.70 -10.55
C TYR A 46 -0.53 5.39 -11.51
N GLU A 47 -0.22 4.74 -12.66
CA GLU A 47 0.66 5.26 -13.71
C GLU A 47 1.95 5.88 -13.13
N CYS A 48 2.69 5.10 -12.33
CA CYS A 48 3.86 5.57 -11.60
C CYS A 48 5.00 4.54 -11.65
N CYS A 49 6.23 4.93 -11.25
CA CYS A 49 7.36 4.01 -11.18
C CYS A 49 8.26 4.27 -9.97
N GLY A 50 8.65 3.18 -9.30
CA GLY A 50 9.44 3.24 -8.07
C GLY A 50 8.61 3.71 -6.88
N PHE A 51 9.26 4.26 -5.86
CA PHE A 51 8.59 4.76 -4.67
C PHE A 51 8.51 6.29 -4.66
N ASP A 52 9.67 6.94 -4.67
CA ASP A 52 9.84 8.38 -4.83
C ASP A 52 10.26 8.71 -6.27
N SER A 53 11.02 7.81 -6.90
CA SER A 53 11.43 7.94 -8.30
C SER A 53 11.71 6.58 -8.92
N PHE A 54 11.61 6.49 -10.24
CA PHE A 54 12.05 5.32 -11.01
C PHE A 54 13.50 4.89 -10.71
N LYS A 55 14.35 5.80 -10.24
CA LYS A 55 15.75 5.54 -9.85
C LYS A 55 15.88 4.68 -8.59
N ASP A 56 14.83 4.51 -7.81
CA ASP A 56 14.86 3.68 -6.61
C ASP A 56 15.25 2.23 -6.93
N TYR A 57 14.91 1.75 -8.14
CA TYR A 57 15.33 0.44 -8.63
C TYR A 57 16.84 0.32 -8.80
N GLU A 58 17.52 1.37 -9.27
CA GLU A 58 18.98 1.37 -9.40
C GLU A 58 19.66 1.27 -8.03
N ILE A 59 19.10 1.94 -7.03
CA ILE A 59 19.71 2.07 -5.70
C ILE A 59 19.47 0.79 -4.88
N GLU A 60 18.21 0.35 -4.83
CA GLU A 60 17.75 -0.66 -3.88
C GLU A 60 17.70 -2.08 -4.44
N ASN A 61 17.64 -2.26 -5.76
CA ASN A 61 17.48 -3.58 -6.38
C ASN A 61 18.72 -4.02 -7.18
N ASP A 62 19.33 -5.12 -6.74
CA ASP A 62 20.55 -5.67 -7.35
C ASP A 62 20.37 -6.18 -8.79
N ASP A 63 19.14 -6.37 -9.27
CA ASP A 63 18.85 -6.77 -10.65
C ASP A 63 18.82 -5.60 -11.62
N PHE A 64 18.52 -4.40 -11.12
CA PHE A 64 18.36 -3.18 -11.91
C PHE A 64 19.54 -2.20 -11.78
N LYS A 65 20.50 -2.47 -10.88
CA LYS A 65 21.74 -1.72 -10.73
C LYS A 65 22.49 -1.53 -12.05
N CYS A 66 22.94 -0.30 -12.28
CA CYS A 66 23.74 0.06 -13.45
C CYS A 66 25.14 -0.58 -13.50
N ASP A 67 25.74 -0.84 -12.34
CA ASP A 67 27.06 -1.47 -12.23
C ASP A 67 27.01 -3.01 -12.22
N GLY A 68 25.84 -3.59 -12.49
CA GLY A 68 25.63 -5.04 -12.46
C GLY A 68 26.11 -5.78 -13.71
N ASN A 69 26.03 -7.11 -13.66
CA ASN A 69 26.24 -8.00 -14.82
C ASN A 69 24.98 -8.83 -15.13
N LYS A 70 23.80 -8.26 -14.90
CA LYS A 70 22.49 -8.92 -15.05
C LYS A 70 21.75 -8.45 -16.30
N SER A 71 20.67 -9.14 -16.68
CA SER A 71 19.95 -8.84 -17.93
C SER A 71 19.18 -7.50 -17.92
N HIS A 72 18.91 -6.93 -16.74
CA HIS A 72 18.07 -5.73 -16.55
C HIS A 72 18.84 -4.52 -15.97
N ILE A 73 20.15 -4.44 -16.24
CA ILE A 73 21.01 -3.33 -15.81
C ILE A 73 20.43 -1.97 -16.26
N CYS A 74 20.54 -0.96 -15.39
CA CYS A 74 20.04 0.40 -15.63
C CYS A 74 18.57 0.45 -16.04
N GLY A 75 17.79 -0.52 -15.60
CA GLY A 75 16.41 -0.71 -16.02
C GLY A 75 15.40 -0.41 -14.93
N VAL A 76 14.14 -0.54 -15.30
CA VAL A 76 12.98 -0.59 -14.41
C VAL A 76 12.09 -1.74 -14.86
N PRO A 77 11.14 -2.20 -14.03
CA PRO A 77 10.19 -3.21 -14.45
C PRO A 77 9.29 -2.78 -15.62
N GLU A 78 8.74 -3.77 -16.32
CA GLU A 78 7.81 -3.56 -17.44
C GLU A 78 6.51 -2.86 -17.00
N SER A 79 6.07 -3.04 -15.75
CA SER A 79 4.92 -2.35 -15.15
C SER A 79 5.09 -0.83 -15.09
N CYS A 80 6.33 -0.32 -15.16
CA CYS A 80 6.59 1.12 -15.26
C CYS A 80 6.36 1.69 -16.67
N CYS A 81 6.11 0.84 -17.68
CA CYS A 81 5.90 1.28 -19.05
C CYS A 81 4.51 1.90 -19.27
N ILE A 82 4.44 2.88 -20.17
CA ILE A 82 3.19 3.58 -20.47
C ILE A 82 2.30 2.70 -21.35
N HIS A 83 1.25 2.12 -20.76
CA HIS A 83 0.25 1.31 -21.45
C HIS A 83 -0.98 2.15 -21.83
N LYS A 84 -0.86 3.00 -22.86
CA LYS A 84 -1.96 3.84 -23.36
C LYS A 84 -2.63 3.26 -24.61
N PRO A 85 -3.95 3.39 -24.78
CA PRO A 85 -4.64 2.94 -25.99
C PRO A 85 -4.04 3.59 -27.24
N GLY A 86 -3.54 2.77 -28.17
CA GLY A 86 -2.92 3.25 -29.42
C GLY A 86 -1.41 3.48 -29.35
N VAL A 87 -0.77 3.25 -28.20
CA VAL A 87 0.70 3.26 -28.05
C VAL A 87 1.17 1.81 -28.01
N SER A 88 1.94 1.39 -29.02
CA SER A 88 2.63 0.10 -28.97
C SER A 88 3.87 0.25 -28.08
N VAL A 89 3.85 -0.40 -26.91
CA VAL A 89 5.02 -0.48 -26.04
C VAL A 89 6.06 -1.39 -26.72
N PRO A 90 7.27 -0.88 -27.03
CA PRO A 90 8.34 -1.71 -27.55
C PRO A 90 8.79 -2.75 -26.52
N ASP A 91 9.20 -3.94 -26.97
CA ASP A 91 9.80 -4.98 -26.11
C ASP A 91 11.07 -4.50 -25.36
N THR A 92 11.61 -3.34 -25.73
CA THR A 92 12.77 -2.70 -25.07
C THR A 92 12.38 -1.75 -23.95
N CYS A 93 11.08 -1.56 -23.67
CA CYS A 93 10.66 -0.66 -22.61
C CYS A 93 11.16 -1.13 -21.24
N GLY A 94 11.58 -0.19 -20.39
CA GLY A 94 12.16 -0.49 -19.08
C GLY A 94 13.62 -0.94 -19.12
N HIS A 95 14.20 -1.27 -20.29
CA HIS A 95 15.61 -1.67 -20.40
C HIS A 95 16.55 -0.48 -20.62
N ASN A 96 17.60 -0.34 -19.80
CA ASN A 96 18.61 0.71 -19.92
C ASN A 96 18.02 2.13 -19.99
N VAL A 97 16.91 2.38 -19.29
CA VAL A 97 16.22 3.68 -19.27
C VAL A 97 16.94 4.70 -18.39
N ILE A 98 17.62 4.23 -17.34
CA ILE A 98 18.31 5.10 -16.38
C ILE A 98 19.54 5.71 -17.07
N GLY A 99 19.58 7.04 -17.12
CA GLY A 99 20.64 7.80 -17.81
C GLY A 99 20.39 8.04 -19.30
N LYS A 100 19.25 7.61 -19.87
CA LYS A 100 18.86 7.87 -21.26
C LYS A 100 17.60 8.73 -21.35
N PRO A 101 17.73 10.05 -21.59
CA PRO A 101 16.59 10.98 -21.56
C PRO A 101 15.52 10.66 -22.60
N ASN A 102 15.92 10.12 -23.76
CA ASN A 102 14.99 9.77 -24.85
C ASN A 102 14.04 8.59 -24.51
N MET A 103 14.28 7.88 -23.40
CA MET A 103 13.45 6.75 -22.97
C MET A 103 12.46 7.11 -21.87
N PHE A 104 12.55 8.32 -21.30
CA PHE A 104 11.63 8.77 -20.26
C PHE A 104 10.21 8.98 -20.80
N ASP A 105 10.05 9.30 -22.08
CA ASP A 105 8.74 9.40 -22.74
C ASP A 105 7.99 8.05 -22.86
N LEU A 106 8.64 6.94 -22.51
CA LEU A 106 8.10 5.58 -22.64
C LEU A 106 7.74 4.94 -21.29
N ILE A 107 8.12 5.58 -20.17
CA ILE A 107 7.88 5.10 -18.82
C ILE A 107 7.16 6.17 -17.99
N ASN A 108 6.46 5.74 -16.94
CA ASN A 108 5.96 6.66 -15.92
C ASN A 108 7.15 7.07 -15.04
N ASP A 109 7.62 8.31 -15.13
CA ASP A 109 8.79 8.79 -14.39
C ASP A 109 8.45 9.33 -12.98
N GLU A 110 7.16 9.58 -12.72
CA GLU A 110 6.65 10.01 -11.43
C GLU A 110 6.69 8.90 -10.37
N GLY A 111 7.07 9.27 -9.15
CA GLY A 111 7.09 8.37 -8.00
C GLY A 111 5.69 7.97 -7.53
N CYS A 112 5.52 6.71 -7.16
CA CYS A 112 4.23 6.18 -6.74
C CYS A 112 3.68 6.79 -5.45
N THR A 113 4.54 7.31 -4.57
CA THR A 113 4.10 7.99 -3.35
C THR A 113 3.28 9.24 -3.69
N ASP A 114 3.79 10.07 -4.57
CA ASP A 114 3.13 11.31 -4.98
C ASP A 114 1.87 11.04 -5.81
N SER A 115 1.90 10.07 -6.72
CA SER A 115 0.70 9.64 -7.47
C SER A 115 -0.40 9.11 -6.56
N LEU A 116 -0.06 8.26 -5.58
CA LEU A 116 -1.03 7.73 -4.63
C LEU A 116 -1.60 8.81 -3.71
N LEU A 117 -0.75 9.73 -3.23
CA LEU A 117 -1.19 10.85 -2.42
C LEU A 117 -2.11 11.79 -3.17
N ARG A 118 -1.80 12.11 -4.44
CA ARG A 118 -2.69 12.89 -5.32
C ARG A 118 -4.04 12.19 -5.49
N TRP A 119 -4.04 10.91 -5.83
CA TRP A 119 -5.27 10.14 -5.97
C TRP A 119 -6.11 10.12 -4.68
N LEU A 120 -5.46 9.95 -3.53
CA LEU A 120 -6.12 9.94 -2.22
C LEU A 120 -6.76 11.29 -1.89
N MET A 121 -6.07 12.40 -2.19
CA MET A 121 -6.58 13.74 -1.96
C MET A 121 -7.76 14.06 -2.88
N GLU A 122 -7.74 13.56 -4.12
CA GLU A 122 -8.83 13.70 -5.08
C GLU A 122 -10.06 12.86 -4.73
N HIS A 123 -9.88 11.68 -4.14
CA HIS A 123 -10.94 10.73 -3.80
C HIS A 123 -11.18 10.59 -2.29
N LEU A 124 -10.83 11.63 -1.51
CA LEU A 124 -10.88 11.58 -0.05
C LEU A 124 -12.30 11.37 0.47
N ASP A 125 -13.31 11.90 -0.23
CA ASP A 125 -14.72 11.71 0.06
C ASP A 125 -15.15 10.24 -0.08
N LEU A 126 -14.74 9.59 -1.17
CA LEU A 126 -15.00 8.17 -1.42
C LEU A 126 -14.33 7.29 -0.37
N VAL A 127 -13.03 7.52 -0.13
CA VAL A 127 -12.26 6.76 0.86
C VAL A 127 -12.82 6.97 2.27
N GLY A 128 -13.19 8.21 2.60
CA GLY A 128 -13.84 8.56 3.87
C GLY A 128 -15.18 7.84 4.04
N ALA A 129 -16.01 7.80 3.00
CA ALA A 129 -17.30 7.11 3.03
C ALA A 129 -17.13 5.60 3.26
N ILE A 130 -16.17 4.97 2.57
CA ILE A 130 -15.85 3.54 2.75
C ILE A 130 -15.37 3.29 4.19
N ALA A 131 -14.45 4.10 4.70
CA ALA A 131 -13.94 3.98 6.06
C ALA A 131 -15.04 4.09 7.11
N LEU A 132 -15.96 5.05 6.97
CA LEU A 132 -17.12 5.21 7.84
C LEU A 132 -18.09 4.03 7.72
N GLY A 133 -18.29 3.52 6.50
CA GLY A 133 -19.10 2.34 6.22
C GLY A 133 -18.63 1.08 6.96
N PHE A 134 -17.32 0.94 7.20
CA PHE A 134 -16.78 -0.12 8.04
C PHE A 134 -16.77 0.23 9.54
N ALA A 135 -16.47 1.47 9.89
CA ALA A 135 -16.34 1.88 11.29
C ALA A 135 -17.68 1.87 12.04
N ILE A 136 -18.77 2.34 11.41
CA ILE A 136 -20.08 2.46 12.06
C ILE A 136 -20.64 1.08 12.49
N PRO A 137 -20.70 0.05 11.61
CA PRO A 137 -21.15 -1.28 12.00
C PRO A 137 -20.29 -1.92 13.08
N GLN A 138 -18.97 -1.69 13.06
CA GLN A 138 -18.07 -2.19 14.11
C GLN A 138 -18.40 -1.59 15.47
N ILE A 139 -18.61 -0.28 15.55
CA ILE A 139 -18.98 0.41 16.79
C ILE A 139 -20.34 -0.08 17.28
N PHE A 140 -21.31 -0.18 16.37
CA PHE A 140 -22.64 -0.67 16.70
C PHE A 140 -22.62 -2.12 17.21
N GLY A 141 -21.87 -3.00 16.56
CA GLY A 141 -21.66 -4.38 16.99
C GLY A 141 -21.02 -4.47 18.37
N MET A 142 -20.02 -3.63 18.67
CA MET A 142 -19.40 -3.56 20.00
C MET A 142 -20.40 -3.11 21.07
N LEU A 143 -21.24 -2.12 20.79
CA LEU A 143 -22.27 -1.64 21.72
C LEU A 143 -23.33 -2.70 22.00
N LEU A 144 -23.81 -3.38 20.96
CA LEU A 144 -24.78 -4.47 21.10
C LEU A 144 -24.20 -5.64 21.90
N ALA A 145 -22.97 -6.06 21.59
CA ALA A 145 -22.28 -7.11 22.34
C ALA A 145 -22.12 -6.74 23.83
N TYR A 146 -21.71 -5.50 24.10
CA TYR A 146 -21.59 -5.00 25.46
C TYR A 146 -22.94 -5.00 26.21
N TYR A 147 -24.01 -4.51 25.56
CA TYR A 147 -25.37 -4.52 26.12
C TYR A 147 -25.83 -5.95 26.44
N PHE A 148 -25.67 -6.87 25.49
CA PHE A 148 -26.04 -8.26 25.64
C PHE A 148 -25.30 -8.94 26.80
N LEU A 149 -23.97 -8.76 26.88
CA LEU A 149 -23.16 -9.33 27.96
C LEU A 149 -23.56 -8.80 29.33
N ARG A 150 -23.91 -7.51 29.45
CA ARG A 150 -24.43 -6.94 30.69
C ARG A 150 -25.74 -7.59 31.10
N LYS A 151 -26.66 -7.76 30.15
CA LYS A 151 -27.96 -8.40 30.43
C LYS A 151 -27.79 -9.85 30.87
N VAL A 152 -26.97 -10.63 30.18
CA VAL A 152 -26.67 -12.03 30.58
C VAL A 152 -26.06 -12.08 31.98
N LYS A 153 -25.14 -11.16 32.32
CA LYS A 153 -24.54 -11.09 33.66
C LYS A 153 -25.59 -10.76 34.72
N GLU A 154 -26.50 -9.83 34.45
CA GLU A 154 -27.60 -9.47 35.34
C GLU A 154 -28.53 -10.66 35.60
N TYR A 155 -28.99 -11.35 34.54
CA TYR A 155 -29.80 -12.55 34.67
C TYR A 155 -29.07 -13.67 35.43
N ARG A 156 -27.79 -13.89 35.16
CA ARG A 156 -26.98 -14.89 35.87
C ARG A 156 -26.87 -14.58 37.37
N VAL A 157 -26.73 -13.31 37.74
CA VAL A 157 -26.68 -12.89 39.15
C VAL A 157 -28.05 -13.08 39.80
N TRP A 158 -29.14 -12.68 39.13
CA TRP A 158 -30.50 -12.87 39.63
C TRP A 158 -30.81 -14.35 39.91
N PHE A 159 -30.53 -15.24 38.95
CA PHE A 159 -30.70 -16.70 39.12
C PHE A 159 -29.85 -17.27 40.26
N ARG A 160 -28.61 -16.78 40.44
CA ARG A 160 -27.76 -17.22 41.55
C ARG A 160 -28.38 -16.83 42.90
N VAL A 161 -28.89 -15.61 43.03
CA VAL A 161 -29.51 -15.13 44.27
C VAL A 161 -30.80 -15.89 44.58
N ASP A 162 -31.63 -16.15 43.56
CA ASP A 162 -32.87 -16.91 43.72
C ASP A 162 -32.62 -18.35 44.18
N SER A 163 -31.61 -19.03 43.60
CA SER A 163 -31.18 -20.38 44.01
C SER A 163 -30.66 -20.46 45.46
N PHE A 164 -30.20 -19.37 46.06
CA PHE A 164 -29.82 -19.36 47.49
C PHE A 164 -31.00 -19.15 48.43
N ARG A 165 -32.17 -18.80 47.89
CA ARG A 165 -33.38 -18.46 48.67
C ARG A 165 -34.33 -19.65 48.85
N THR A 166 -34.15 -20.71 48.06
CA THR A 166 -34.79 -22.03 48.19
C THR A 166 -33.88 -23.02 48.90
#